data_AF-A0A075N0D8-F1
#
_entry.id   AF-A0A075N0D8-F1
#
_cell.length_a   1.000
_cell.length_b   1.000
_cell.length_c   1.000
_cell.angle_alpha   90.00
_cell.angle_beta   90.00
_cell.angle_gamma   90.00
#
_symmetry.space_group_name_H-M   'P 1'
#
loop_
_entity.id
_entity.type
_entity.pdbx_description
1 polymer ?
#
loop_
_entity_poly.entity_id
_entity_poly.type
_entity_poly.pdbx_seq_one_letter_code
_entity_poly.pdbx_strand_id
1 'polypeptide(L)'
;MAYSSALYYVAAAATAIAGVLHLTLGPGSLEFNAAGGILFVVGGIAQVFWIIPVVRRWGRPWYYTGIAGTLVLIALWAITRMPGNPITGRGGPVNPIAIAIEVSQAAFVGLLAAILVYEIRKQVVDYRAAPAEKKNNNQLLALVGVVAAIILAGSFVPMSMGRPMGPTSQPGSASQPVAAVQKCTLTPSLIEVEDTPQQIEGPYFVDEKLERSDIRPDPSDGSVQDGVPLRLLLNVYDVDNGSCIPLRNAQVDIWQTNSQGLYSDIASIGTEGKKFLRGYQLTDGNGTVRFTTVYPGWYEGRALHIHVKVRTFEGSAKTFEWTSQFYLDDSVSDKIEAQAPYSDHGPRPLKNNQDFIYTGPSTDGMLQSNTGSHLMLNLTKDNGPGYLGTFNIGVEANRS
;
A
#
# COMPACT_ATOMS: atom_id res chain seq x y z
N MET A 1 -11.91 -30.27 32.61
CA MET A 1 -12.52 -28.93 32.74
C MET A 1 -11.59 -27.76 32.39
N ALA A 2 -10.26 -27.92 32.36
CA ALA A 2 -9.33 -26.81 32.07
C ALA A 2 -9.20 -26.42 30.58
N TYR A 3 -9.34 -27.39 29.65
CA TYR A 3 -9.17 -27.15 28.21
C TYR A 3 -10.20 -26.20 27.59
N SER A 4 -11.43 -26.13 28.11
CA SER A 4 -12.47 -25.28 27.52
C SER A 4 -12.23 -23.80 27.81
N SER A 5 -11.75 -23.44 29.01
CA SER A 5 -11.55 -22.04 29.39
C SER A 5 -10.42 -21.37 28.62
N ALA A 6 -9.32 -22.10 28.36
CA ALA A 6 -8.19 -21.57 27.61
C ALA A 6 -8.58 -21.16 26.18
N LEU A 7 -9.41 -21.95 25.49
CA LEU A 7 -9.84 -21.66 24.12
C LEU A 7 -10.56 -20.30 23.99
N TYR A 8 -11.38 -19.92 24.98
CA TYR A 8 -12.05 -18.62 24.97
C TYR A 8 -11.04 -17.47 25.08
N TYR A 9 -10.03 -17.59 25.95
CA TYR A 9 -9.01 -16.54 26.09
C TYR A 9 -8.11 -16.45 24.86
N VAL A 10 -7.77 -17.58 24.23
CA VAL A 10 -6.99 -17.56 22.98
C VAL A 10 -7.81 -16.97 21.83
N ALA A 11 -9.10 -17.31 21.72
CA ALA A 11 -10.01 -16.68 20.75
C ALA A 11 -10.14 -15.18 20.98
N ALA A 12 -10.31 -14.77 22.25
CA ALA A 12 -10.37 -13.37 22.62
C ALA A 12 -9.07 -12.62 22.30
N ALA A 13 -7.92 -13.23 22.54
CA ALA A 13 -6.62 -12.65 22.17
C ALA A 13 -6.48 -12.50 20.66
N ALA A 14 -6.88 -13.50 19.87
CA ALA A 14 -6.83 -13.44 18.42
C ALA A 14 -7.66 -12.28 17.84
N THR A 15 -8.92 -12.11 18.29
CA THR A 15 -9.73 -10.96 17.84
C THR A 15 -9.24 -9.62 18.39
N ALA A 16 -8.60 -9.61 19.58
CA ALA A 16 -7.99 -8.39 20.12
C ALA A 16 -6.81 -7.92 19.26
N ILE A 17 -5.92 -8.84 18.87
CA ILE A 17 -4.78 -8.55 17.99
C ILE A 17 -5.28 -8.00 16.66
N ALA A 18 -6.22 -8.70 16.02
CA ALA A 18 -6.81 -8.23 14.77
C ALA A 18 -7.43 -6.83 14.92
N GLY A 19 -8.18 -6.59 16.00
CA GLY A 19 -8.86 -5.33 16.24
C GLY A 19 -7.91 -4.17 16.47
N VAL A 20 -6.87 -4.35 17.29
CA VAL A 20 -5.86 -3.32 17.54
C VAL A 20 -5.10 -2.99 16.25
N LEU A 21 -4.69 -3.99 15.47
CA LEU A 21 -4.00 -3.76 14.21
C LEU A 21 -4.88 -2.99 13.21
N HIS A 22 -6.16 -3.32 13.09
CA HIS A 22 -7.10 -2.51 12.29
C HIS A 22 -7.17 -1.06 12.77
N LEU A 23 -7.25 -0.83 14.08
CA LEU A 23 -7.30 0.52 14.65
C LEU A 23 -6.03 1.33 14.38
N THR A 24 -4.85 0.69 14.37
CA THR A 24 -3.60 1.37 14.00
C THR A 24 -3.57 1.82 12.54
N LEU A 25 -4.27 1.12 11.65
CA LEU A 25 -4.39 1.49 10.24
C LEU A 25 -5.48 2.55 9.99
N GLY A 26 -6.39 2.74 10.95
CA GLY A 26 -7.54 3.64 10.85
C GLY A 26 -7.18 5.09 10.50
N PRO A 27 -6.35 5.79 11.30
CA PRO A 27 -5.99 7.19 11.06
C PRO A 27 -5.39 7.44 9.68
N GLY A 28 -4.33 6.72 9.32
CA GLY A 28 -3.70 6.87 8.01
C GLY A 28 -4.63 6.49 6.84
N SER A 29 -5.55 5.55 7.07
CA SER A 29 -6.57 5.21 6.06
C SER A 29 -7.66 6.26 5.95
N LEU A 30 -8.07 6.91 7.03
CA LEU A 30 -9.07 7.99 7.03
C LEU A 30 -8.57 9.21 6.27
N GLU A 31 -7.28 9.52 6.39
CA GLU A 31 -6.62 10.59 5.64
C GLU A 31 -6.55 10.29 4.13
N PHE A 32 -6.43 9.02 3.75
CA PHE A 32 -6.33 8.60 2.35
C PHE A 32 -7.68 8.34 1.66
N ASN A 33 -8.63 7.72 2.39
CA ASN A 33 -9.94 7.33 1.90
C ASN A 33 -10.90 7.18 3.09
N ALA A 34 -11.84 8.11 3.22
CA ALA A 34 -12.79 8.11 4.33
C ALA A 34 -13.57 6.78 4.46
N ALA A 35 -14.03 6.17 3.37
CA ALA A 35 -14.77 4.90 3.43
C ALA A 35 -13.87 3.73 3.88
N GLY A 36 -12.63 3.67 3.39
CA GLY A 36 -11.64 2.69 3.82
C GLY A 36 -11.25 2.88 5.28
N GLY A 37 -10.96 4.11 5.69
CA GLY A 37 -10.66 4.45 7.08
C GLY A 37 -11.81 4.15 8.04
N ILE A 38 -13.05 4.46 7.67
CA ILE A 38 -14.24 4.10 8.44
C ILE A 38 -14.34 2.58 8.58
N LEU A 39 -14.10 1.81 7.50
CA LEU A 39 -14.09 0.36 7.55
C LEU A 39 -13.04 -0.17 8.55
N PHE A 40 -11.81 0.36 8.54
CA PHE A 40 -10.75 -0.02 9.49
C PHE A 40 -11.13 0.32 10.94
N VAL A 41 -11.66 1.50 11.19
CA VAL A 41 -12.05 1.93 12.55
C VAL A 41 -13.23 1.12 13.07
N VAL A 42 -14.32 1.02 12.30
CA VAL A 42 -15.52 0.28 12.69
C VAL A 42 -15.22 -1.21 12.82
N GLY A 43 -14.49 -1.79 11.86
CA GLY A 43 -14.05 -3.18 11.89
C GLY A 43 -13.17 -3.47 13.10
N GLY A 44 -12.23 -2.57 13.41
CA GLY A 44 -11.36 -2.66 14.58
C GLY A 44 -12.13 -2.61 15.90
N ILE A 45 -13.05 -1.65 16.06
CA ILE A 45 -13.92 -1.54 17.24
C ILE A 45 -14.77 -2.81 17.39
N ALA A 46 -15.38 -3.29 16.30
CA ALA A 46 -16.19 -4.51 16.33
C ALA A 46 -15.36 -5.73 16.74
N GLN A 47 -14.12 -5.83 16.28
CA GLN A 47 -13.21 -6.92 16.65
C GLN A 47 -12.76 -6.86 18.12
N VAL A 48 -12.52 -5.67 18.66
CA VAL A 48 -12.26 -5.51 20.09
C VAL A 48 -13.52 -5.82 20.90
N PHE A 49 -14.70 -5.45 20.42
CA PHE A 49 -15.96 -5.76 21.08
C PHE A 49 -16.16 -7.26 21.27
N TRP A 50 -15.77 -8.11 20.30
CA TRP A 50 -15.93 -9.56 20.41
C TRP A 50 -15.21 -10.21 21.59
N ILE A 51 -14.21 -9.55 22.19
CA ILE A 51 -13.55 -10.01 23.41
C ILE A 51 -14.58 -10.24 24.53
N ILE A 52 -15.52 -9.32 24.69
CA ILE A 52 -16.49 -9.32 25.79
C ILE A 52 -17.40 -10.56 25.75
N PRO A 53 -18.17 -10.82 24.67
CA PRO A 53 -19.06 -11.98 24.61
C PRO A 53 -18.30 -13.31 24.65
N VAL A 54 -17.05 -13.35 24.17
CA VAL A 54 -16.21 -14.55 24.21
C VAL A 54 -15.76 -14.85 25.64
N VAL A 55 -15.17 -13.87 26.32
CA VAL A 55 -14.66 -14.06 27.70
C VAL A 55 -15.81 -14.23 28.70
N ARG A 56 -16.90 -13.45 28.54
CA ARG A 56 -18.10 -13.52 29.39
C ARG A 56 -19.04 -14.65 29.00
N ARG A 57 -18.75 -15.37 27.91
CA ARG A 57 -19.54 -16.51 27.41
C ARG A 57 -21.02 -16.19 27.21
N TRP A 58 -21.31 -15.13 26.46
CA TRP A 58 -22.69 -14.71 26.16
C TRP A 58 -23.46 -15.72 25.29
N GLY A 59 -22.77 -16.75 24.79
CA GLY A 59 -23.38 -17.92 24.15
C GLY A 59 -23.47 -17.83 22.63
N ARG A 60 -24.08 -18.87 22.05
CA ARG A 60 -24.01 -19.16 20.61
C ARG A 60 -24.42 -18.04 19.66
N PRO A 61 -25.52 -17.27 19.90
CA PRO A 61 -25.88 -16.18 19.00
C PRO A 61 -24.73 -15.22 18.76
N TRP A 62 -24.01 -14.85 19.82
CA TRP A 62 -22.86 -13.95 19.73
C TRP A 62 -21.65 -14.58 19.04
N TYR A 63 -21.43 -15.89 19.19
CA TYR A 63 -20.35 -16.57 18.47
C TYR A 63 -20.65 -16.66 16.97
N TYR A 64 -21.90 -16.92 16.57
CA TYR A 64 -22.30 -16.88 15.16
C TYR A 64 -22.13 -15.49 14.58
N THR A 65 -22.58 -14.45 15.28
CA THR A 65 -22.41 -13.06 14.82
C THR A 65 -20.94 -12.69 14.69
N GLY A 66 -20.10 -13.07 15.67
CA GLY A 66 -18.65 -12.83 15.63
C GLY A 66 -17.98 -13.53 14.44
N ILE A 67 -18.30 -14.79 14.19
CA ILE A 67 -17.80 -15.55 13.03
C ILE A 67 -18.25 -14.88 11.72
N ALA A 68 -19.55 -14.62 11.57
CA ALA A 68 -20.10 -14.05 10.35
C ALA A 68 -19.51 -12.66 10.04
N GLY A 69 -19.45 -11.77 11.03
CA GLY A 69 -18.86 -10.45 10.88
C GLY A 69 -17.38 -10.51 10.52
N THR A 70 -16.62 -11.44 11.11
CA THR A 70 -15.19 -11.61 10.80
C THR A 70 -14.98 -12.17 9.40
N LEU A 71 -15.80 -13.14 8.96
CA LEU A 71 -15.74 -13.68 7.61
C LEU A 71 -16.05 -12.61 6.54
N VAL A 72 -16.94 -11.65 6.83
CA VAL A 72 -17.19 -10.51 5.93
C VAL A 72 -15.92 -9.68 5.76
N LEU A 73 -15.18 -9.40 6.84
CA LEU A 73 -13.94 -8.64 6.76
C LEU A 73 -12.85 -9.38 5.97
N ILE A 74 -12.67 -10.68 6.22
CA ILE A 74 -11.74 -11.54 5.46
C ILE A 74 -12.13 -11.56 3.97
N ALA A 75 -13.43 -11.70 3.66
CA ALA A 75 -13.91 -11.72 2.29
C ALA A 75 -13.70 -10.37 1.58
N LEU A 76 -13.99 -9.26 2.26
CA LEU A 76 -13.73 -7.92 1.76
C LEU A 76 -12.24 -7.73 1.46
N TRP A 77 -11.36 -8.13 2.38
CA TRP A 77 -9.92 -8.10 2.15
C TRP A 77 -9.54 -8.91 0.92
N ALA A 78 -9.94 -10.18 0.84
CA ALA A 78 -9.63 -11.06 -0.29
C ALA A 78 -10.10 -10.47 -1.63
N ILE A 79 -11.33 -9.92 -1.68
CA ILE A 79 -11.86 -9.24 -2.87
C ILE A 79 -10.98 -8.07 -3.28
N THR A 80 -10.58 -7.22 -2.34
CA THR A 80 -9.71 -6.06 -2.66
C THR A 80 -8.30 -6.45 -3.08
N ARG A 81 -7.90 -7.73 -2.98
CA ARG A 81 -6.62 -8.24 -3.50
C ARG A 81 -6.75 -8.92 -4.87
N MET A 82 -7.97 -9.15 -5.35
CA MET A 82 -8.18 -9.69 -6.69
C MET A 82 -7.99 -8.59 -7.76
N PRO A 83 -7.26 -8.88 -8.86
CA PRO A 83 -7.28 -8.05 -10.06
C PRO A 83 -8.71 -7.93 -10.62
N GLY A 84 -9.10 -6.73 -11.10
CA GLY A 84 -10.43 -6.52 -11.68
C GLY A 84 -11.60 -6.57 -10.68
N ASN A 85 -11.32 -6.44 -9.37
CA ASN A 85 -12.37 -6.52 -8.36
C ASN A 85 -13.36 -5.34 -8.43
N PRO A 86 -14.62 -5.52 -8.01
CA PRO A 86 -15.67 -4.53 -8.18
C PRO A 86 -15.56 -3.30 -7.25
N ILE A 87 -14.61 -3.29 -6.32
CA ILE A 87 -14.47 -2.21 -5.31
C ILE A 87 -13.43 -1.20 -5.79
N THR A 88 -12.25 -1.67 -6.18
CA THR A 88 -11.11 -0.80 -6.55
C THR A 88 -10.68 -0.96 -8.01
N GLY A 89 -11.24 -1.92 -8.76
CA GLY A 89 -10.84 -2.22 -10.15
C GLY A 89 -9.46 -2.88 -10.28
N ARG A 90 -8.61 -2.82 -9.25
CA ARG A 90 -7.24 -3.36 -9.20
C ARG A 90 -6.95 -4.02 -7.86
N GLY A 91 -6.17 -5.10 -7.86
CA GLY A 91 -5.73 -5.78 -6.64
C GLY A 91 -4.75 -4.89 -5.85
N GLY A 92 -5.06 -4.65 -4.58
CA GLY A 92 -4.13 -3.94 -3.69
C GLY A 92 -2.99 -4.85 -3.19
N PRO A 93 -1.90 -4.27 -2.68
CA PRO A 93 -0.76 -5.03 -2.18
C PRO A 93 -1.08 -5.79 -0.88
N VAL A 94 -0.38 -6.91 -0.68
CA VAL A 94 -0.42 -7.68 0.56
C VAL A 94 0.77 -7.29 1.43
N ASN A 95 0.52 -6.64 2.56
CA ASN A 95 1.57 -6.23 3.50
C ASN A 95 1.58 -7.11 4.76
N PRO A 96 2.70 -7.13 5.53
CA PRO A 96 2.81 -7.99 6.71
C PRO A 96 1.75 -7.74 7.79
N ILE A 97 1.33 -6.48 7.99
CA ILE A 97 0.28 -6.12 8.96
C ILE A 97 -1.06 -6.72 8.53
N ALA A 98 -1.40 -6.63 7.24
CA ALA A 98 -2.60 -7.23 6.67
C ALA A 98 -2.57 -8.76 6.81
N ILE A 99 -1.43 -9.41 6.55
CA ILE A 99 -1.29 -10.86 6.80
C ILE A 99 -1.52 -11.18 8.28
N ALA A 100 -0.92 -10.41 9.19
CA ALA A 100 -1.08 -10.63 10.63
C ALA A 100 -2.54 -10.45 11.08
N ILE A 101 -3.23 -9.47 10.52
CA ILE A 101 -4.67 -9.27 10.69
C ILE A 101 -5.45 -10.50 10.24
N GLU A 102 -5.26 -10.94 8.98
CA GLU A 102 -6.01 -12.05 8.39
C GLU A 102 -5.74 -13.38 9.12
N VAL A 103 -4.49 -13.64 9.51
CA VAL A 103 -4.12 -14.80 10.33
C VAL A 103 -4.83 -14.77 11.69
N SER A 104 -4.87 -13.60 12.34
CA SER A 104 -5.53 -13.43 13.63
C SER A 104 -7.05 -13.59 13.52
N GLN A 105 -7.66 -13.08 12.44
CA GLN A 105 -9.08 -13.25 12.14
C GLN A 105 -9.43 -14.72 11.84
N ALA A 106 -8.62 -15.40 11.02
CA ALA A 106 -8.80 -16.82 10.72
C ALA A 106 -8.66 -17.68 11.99
N ALA A 107 -7.69 -17.37 12.85
CA ALA A 107 -7.53 -18.01 14.14
C ALA A 107 -8.77 -17.79 15.03
N PHE A 108 -9.28 -16.57 15.11
CA PHE A 108 -10.49 -16.26 15.87
C PHE A 108 -11.70 -17.08 15.37
N VAL A 109 -11.94 -17.09 14.06
CA VAL A 109 -13.04 -17.85 13.43
C VAL A 109 -12.90 -19.34 13.71
N GLY A 110 -11.71 -19.92 13.51
CA GLY A 110 -11.46 -21.34 13.75
C GLY A 110 -11.63 -21.73 15.22
N LEU A 111 -11.16 -20.90 16.15
CA LEU A 111 -11.30 -21.14 17.58
C LEU A 111 -12.76 -21.03 18.04
N LEU A 112 -13.51 -20.03 17.57
CA LEU A 112 -14.95 -19.93 17.88
C LEU A 112 -15.75 -21.09 17.27
N ALA A 113 -15.41 -21.54 16.06
CA ALA A 113 -16.03 -22.71 15.47
C ALA A 113 -15.75 -23.98 16.31
N ALA A 114 -14.52 -24.16 16.79
CA ALA A 114 -14.16 -25.27 17.67
C ALA A 114 -14.91 -25.21 19.01
N ILE A 115 -15.03 -24.01 19.59
CA ILE A 115 -15.84 -23.76 20.80
C ILE A 115 -17.30 -24.15 20.57
N LEU A 116 -17.90 -23.72 19.46
CA LEU A 116 -19.28 -24.05 19.10
C LEU A 116 -19.47 -25.56 18.96
N VAL A 117 -18.58 -26.25 18.25
CA VAL A 117 -18.62 -27.71 18.09
C VAL A 117 -18.51 -28.39 19.44
N TYR A 118 -17.60 -27.95 20.31
CA TYR A 118 -17.46 -28.48 21.66
C TYR A 118 -18.74 -28.31 22.49
N GLU A 119 -19.31 -27.09 22.51
CA GLU A 119 -20.55 -26.81 23.24
C GLU A 119 -21.73 -27.64 22.73
N ILE A 120 -21.85 -27.82 21.41
CA ILE A 120 -22.90 -28.64 20.80
C ILE A 120 -22.72 -30.10 21.18
N ARG A 121 -21.51 -30.65 21.05
CA ARG A 121 -21.21 -32.03 21.44
C ARG A 121 -21.52 -32.28 22.90
N LYS A 122 -21.09 -31.37 23.78
CA LYS A 122 -21.38 -31.46 25.21
C LYS A 122 -22.90 -31.46 25.47
N GLN A 123 -23.63 -30.54 24.85
CA GLN A 123 -25.09 -30.45 25.02
C GLN A 123 -25.83 -31.68 24.47
N VAL A 124 -25.36 -32.29 23.37
CA VAL A 124 -25.91 -33.56 22.86
C VAL A 124 -25.67 -34.72 23.82
N VAL A 125 -24.47 -34.82 24.41
CA VAL A 125 -24.15 -35.84 25.42
C VAL A 125 -25.04 -35.67 26.65
N ASP A 126 -25.15 -34.43 27.15
CA ASP A 126 -26.00 -34.10 28.30
C ASP A 126 -27.48 -34.42 28.01
N TYR A 127 -27.97 -34.09 26.81
CA TYR A 127 -29.34 -34.42 26.38
C TYR A 127 -29.58 -35.93 26.30
N ARG A 128 -28.62 -36.71 25.79
CA ARG A 128 -28.74 -38.18 25.70
C ARG A 128 -28.81 -38.82 27.08
N ALA A 129 -28.02 -38.32 28.03
CA ALA A 129 -27.95 -38.79 29.40
C ALA A 129 -29.16 -38.36 30.26
N ALA A 130 -29.96 -37.38 29.81
CA ALA A 130 -31.14 -36.92 30.55
C ALA A 130 -32.26 -37.98 30.61
N PRO A 131 -33.05 -38.02 31.71
CA PRO A 131 -34.23 -38.87 31.81
C PRO A 131 -35.31 -38.47 30.79
N ALA A 132 -36.13 -39.45 30.36
CA ALA A 132 -37.10 -39.28 29.26
C ALA A 132 -38.09 -38.12 29.47
N GLU A 133 -38.48 -37.87 30.73
CA GLU A 133 -39.42 -36.82 31.12
C GLU A 133 -38.86 -35.38 30.91
N LYS A 134 -37.53 -35.23 30.81
CA LYS A 134 -36.86 -33.94 30.53
C LYS A 134 -36.50 -33.73 29.06
N LYS A 135 -36.76 -34.69 28.18
CA LYS A 135 -36.40 -34.61 26.76
C LYS A 135 -37.47 -33.83 25.99
N ASN A 136 -37.11 -32.65 25.48
CA ASN A 136 -37.94 -31.86 24.59
C ASN A 136 -37.45 -32.01 23.14
N ASN A 137 -38.31 -32.50 22.24
CA ASN A 137 -37.98 -32.74 20.84
C ASN A 137 -37.57 -31.47 20.07
N ASN A 138 -38.02 -30.29 20.51
CA ASN A 138 -37.62 -29.01 19.92
C ASN A 138 -36.17 -28.65 20.27
N GLN A 139 -35.65 -29.11 21.42
CA GLN A 139 -34.24 -28.95 21.79
C GLN A 139 -33.32 -29.83 20.95
N LEU A 140 -33.77 -31.02 20.56
CA LEU A 140 -33.02 -31.92 19.68
C LEU A 140 -32.95 -31.37 18.24
N LEU A 141 -34.05 -30.81 17.71
CA LEU A 141 -34.07 -30.18 16.39
C LEU A 141 -33.15 -28.95 16.31
N ALA A 142 -33.10 -28.12 17.36
CA ALA A 142 -32.18 -26.99 17.47
C ALA A 142 -30.69 -27.42 17.54
N LEU A 143 -30.40 -28.63 18.04
CA LEU A 143 -29.05 -29.21 18.11
C LEU A 143 -28.58 -29.79 16.77
N VAL A 144 -29.48 -30.33 15.95
CA VAL A 144 -29.17 -30.98 14.67
C VAL A 144 -29.07 -29.98 13.51
N GLY A 145 -29.83 -28.88 13.54
CA GLY A 145 -29.82 -27.85 12.49
C GLY A 145 -28.47 -27.12 12.29
N VAL A 146 -27.59 -27.13 13.30
CA VAL A 146 -26.27 -26.45 13.24
C VAL A 146 -25.18 -27.31 12.60
N VAL A 147 -25.31 -28.65 12.65
CA VAL A 147 -24.28 -29.57 12.14
C VAL A 147 -24.24 -29.56 10.60
N ALA A 148 -25.37 -29.32 9.93
CA ALA A 148 -25.44 -29.21 8.48
C ALA A 148 -24.73 -27.96 7.91
N ALA A 149 -24.71 -26.85 8.66
CA ALA A 149 -24.02 -25.62 8.23
C ALA A 149 -22.48 -25.71 8.39
N ILE A 150 -21.99 -26.50 9.36
CA ILE A 150 -20.55 -26.66 9.62
C ILE A 150 -19.91 -27.66 8.64
N ILE A 151 -20.65 -28.65 8.13
CA ILE A 151 -20.14 -29.61 7.13
C ILE A 151 -19.96 -28.95 5.75
N LEU A 152 -20.75 -27.92 5.42
CA LEU A 152 -20.57 -27.12 4.20
C LEU A 152 -19.38 -26.14 4.28
N ALA A 153 -18.97 -25.71 5.47
CA ALA A 153 -17.76 -24.90 5.68
C ALA A 153 -16.48 -25.75 5.85
N GLY A 154 -16.62 -27.05 6.09
CA GLY A 154 -15.52 -28.01 6.28
C GLY A 154 -15.01 -28.68 4.99
N SER A 155 -15.57 -28.36 3.83
CA SER A 155 -15.08 -28.84 2.54
C SER A 155 -14.07 -27.89 1.91
N PHE A 156 -13.09 -27.43 2.69
CA PHE A 156 -11.82 -27.05 2.09
C PHE A 156 -11.07 -28.35 1.81
N VAL A 157 -11.15 -28.78 0.55
CA VAL A 157 -10.16 -29.72 0.01
C VAL A 157 -8.80 -29.07 0.25
N PRO A 158 -7.87 -29.68 1.01
CA PRO A 158 -6.50 -29.21 1.00
C PRO A 158 -6.02 -29.39 -0.44
N MET A 159 -5.77 -28.27 -1.12
CA MET A 159 -5.05 -28.31 -2.38
C MET A 159 -3.73 -29.00 -2.07
N SER A 160 -3.58 -30.21 -2.61
CA SER A 160 -2.42 -31.08 -2.42
C SER A 160 -1.16 -30.26 -2.69
N MET A 161 -0.41 -29.93 -1.63
CA MET A 161 1.00 -29.58 -1.78
C MET A 161 1.66 -30.78 -2.45
N GLY A 162 2.02 -30.62 -3.72
CA GLY A 162 2.82 -31.60 -4.44
C GLY A 162 4.04 -31.94 -3.62
N ARG A 163 4.26 -33.25 -3.41
CA ARG A 163 5.43 -33.78 -2.67
C ARG A 163 6.71 -33.20 -3.28
N PRO A 164 7.74 -32.90 -2.47
CA PRO A 164 9.07 -32.71 -3.01
C PRO A 164 9.54 -34.05 -3.59
N MET A 165 9.66 -34.11 -4.91
CA MET A 165 10.44 -35.17 -5.55
C MET A 165 11.90 -34.91 -5.23
N GLY A 166 12.52 -35.88 -4.55
CA GLY A 166 13.98 -35.96 -4.43
C GLY A 166 14.65 -36.12 -5.81
N PRO A 167 15.98 -35.98 -5.86
CA PRO A 167 16.71 -35.76 -7.10
C PRO A 167 16.76 -37.04 -7.92
N THR A 168 16.11 -37.05 -9.07
CA THR A 168 16.36 -38.04 -10.11
C THR A 168 17.37 -37.43 -11.08
N SER A 169 18.60 -37.90 -10.99
CA SER A 169 19.67 -37.63 -11.94
C SER A 169 19.31 -38.15 -13.34
N GLN A 170 19.22 -37.26 -14.33
CA GLN A 170 19.39 -37.58 -15.75
C GLN A 170 19.99 -36.38 -16.52
N PRO A 171 20.69 -36.64 -17.63
CA PRO A 171 21.85 -35.88 -18.07
C PRO A 171 21.52 -34.61 -18.85
N GLY A 172 22.50 -33.70 -18.85
CA GLY A 172 22.39 -32.33 -19.31
C GLY A 172 21.72 -32.13 -20.67
N SER A 173 20.75 -31.23 -20.68
CA SER A 173 20.42 -30.44 -21.86
C SER A 173 20.92 -29.02 -21.58
N ALA A 174 21.76 -28.53 -22.48
CA ALA A 174 22.39 -27.22 -22.40
C ALA A 174 21.34 -26.12 -22.17
N SER A 175 21.56 -25.33 -21.12
CA SER A 175 20.86 -24.08 -20.90
C SER A 175 21.04 -23.18 -22.11
N GLN A 176 19.96 -22.92 -22.84
CA GLN A 176 19.94 -21.80 -23.77
C GLN A 176 20.04 -20.50 -22.96
N PRO A 177 20.81 -19.51 -23.42
CA PRO A 177 20.92 -18.23 -22.74
C PRO A 177 19.55 -17.55 -22.77
N VAL A 178 19.04 -17.18 -21.59
CA VAL A 178 17.97 -16.18 -21.48
C VAL A 178 18.55 -14.91 -22.12
N ALA A 179 17.96 -14.47 -23.23
CA ALA A 179 18.39 -13.27 -23.93
C ALA A 179 18.45 -12.12 -22.92
N ALA A 180 19.60 -11.44 -22.85
CA ALA A 180 19.77 -10.25 -22.04
C ALA A 180 18.70 -9.23 -22.45
N VAL A 181 17.94 -8.72 -21.48
CA VAL A 181 17.04 -7.58 -21.70
C VAL A 181 17.91 -6.45 -22.25
N GLN A 182 17.69 -6.09 -23.51
CA GLN A 182 18.53 -5.12 -24.20
C GLN A 182 18.20 -3.73 -23.65
N LYS A 183 19.10 -3.22 -22.81
CA LYS A 183 18.95 -1.92 -22.16
C LYS A 183 19.22 -0.79 -23.15
N CYS A 184 18.39 0.25 -23.11
CA CYS A 184 18.66 1.45 -23.88
C CYS A 184 19.93 2.13 -23.36
N THR A 185 20.95 2.29 -24.20
CA THR A 185 22.12 3.12 -23.84
C THR A 185 22.04 4.44 -24.58
N LEU A 186 21.80 5.53 -23.86
CA LEU A 186 21.90 6.87 -24.46
C LEU A 186 23.38 7.21 -24.70
N THR A 187 23.74 7.54 -25.94
CA THR A 187 25.09 8.01 -26.31
C THR A 187 25.00 9.51 -26.59
N PRO A 188 25.85 10.38 -25.99
CA PRO A 188 27.12 10.11 -25.34
C PRO A 188 27.05 9.76 -23.84
N SER A 189 25.86 9.51 -23.29
CA SER A 189 25.68 9.47 -21.85
C SER A 189 25.82 8.12 -21.13
N LEU A 190 26.07 6.93 -21.68
CA LEU A 190 26.16 5.65 -20.90
C LEU A 190 24.99 5.40 -19.92
N ILE A 191 23.89 6.14 -20.03
CA ILE A 191 22.74 5.98 -19.16
C ILE A 191 21.95 4.82 -19.75
N GLU A 192 21.98 3.70 -19.04
CA GLU A 192 21.04 2.60 -19.23
C GLU A 192 19.65 3.06 -18.79
N VAL A 193 18.69 3.15 -19.72
CA VAL A 193 17.29 3.44 -19.41
C VAL A 193 16.51 2.13 -19.52
N GLU A 194 15.94 1.71 -18.41
CA GLU A 194 14.89 0.69 -18.35
C GLU A 194 13.54 1.41 -18.22
N ASP A 195 12.44 0.72 -18.53
CA ASP A 195 11.12 1.24 -18.19
C ASP A 195 11.08 1.51 -16.67
N THR A 196 10.52 2.66 -16.29
CA THR A 196 10.60 3.15 -14.91
C THR A 196 9.36 2.70 -14.15
N PRO A 197 9.50 2.02 -13.00
CA PRO A 197 8.36 1.44 -12.32
C PRO A 197 7.40 2.51 -11.79
N GLN A 198 6.10 2.25 -11.94
CA GLN A 198 5.05 3.10 -11.41
C GLN A 198 4.88 2.93 -9.90
N GLN A 199 4.49 4.02 -9.24
CA GLN A 199 4.05 4.02 -7.86
C GLN A 199 2.76 4.84 -7.70
N ILE A 200 2.15 4.74 -6.53
CA ILE A 200 0.90 5.43 -6.25
C ILE A 200 1.02 6.95 -6.44
N GLU A 201 -0.03 7.56 -6.98
CA GLU A 201 -0.20 9.01 -7.00
C GLU A 201 -0.28 9.61 -5.59
N GLY A 202 -0.87 8.86 -4.65
CA GLY A 202 -1.24 9.40 -3.35
C GLY A 202 -2.48 10.29 -3.43
N PRO A 203 -2.94 10.84 -2.30
CA PRO A 203 -4.22 11.54 -2.22
C PRO A 203 -4.09 13.04 -2.52
N TYR A 204 -2.87 13.52 -2.73
CA TYR A 204 -2.53 14.93 -2.76
C TYR A 204 -2.20 15.43 -4.16
N PHE A 205 -2.46 14.68 -5.23
CA PHE A 205 -2.36 15.23 -6.57
C PHE A 205 -3.53 16.19 -6.83
N VAL A 206 -3.20 17.39 -7.30
CA VAL A 206 -4.18 18.39 -7.74
C VAL A 206 -3.69 18.95 -9.07
N ASP A 207 -4.52 18.82 -10.10
CA ASP A 207 -4.20 19.29 -11.46
C ASP A 207 -4.50 20.80 -11.59
N GLU A 208 -3.65 21.60 -10.94
CA GLU A 208 -3.74 23.06 -10.89
C GLU A 208 -3.41 23.76 -12.23
N LYS A 209 -2.96 22.99 -13.23
CA LYS A 209 -2.55 23.48 -14.54
C LYS A 209 -1.51 24.60 -14.48
N LEU A 210 -0.52 24.44 -13.61
CA LEU A 210 0.56 25.42 -13.39
C LEU A 210 1.78 25.09 -14.25
N GLU A 211 1.90 25.69 -15.43
CA GLU A 211 3.11 25.60 -16.25
C GLU A 211 4.20 26.53 -15.72
N ARG A 212 5.18 25.98 -15.00
CA ARG A 212 6.26 26.77 -14.40
C ARG A 212 7.47 25.93 -14.03
N SER A 213 8.65 26.51 -14.18
CA SER A 213 9.91 25.88 -13.77
C SER A 213 10.24 26.13 -12.30
N ASP A 214 10.02 27.35 -11.76
CA ASP A 214 10.17 27.60 -10.32
C ASP A 214 8.85 27.37 -9.60
N ILE A 215 8.80 26.32 -8.78
CA ILE A 215 7.59 25.93 -8.04
C ILE A 215 7.60 26.44 -6.59
N ARG A 216 8.64 27.15 -6.15
CA ARG A 216 8.74 27.65 -4.76
C ARG A 216 7.77 28.78 -4.45
N PRO A 217 7.54 29.77 -5.34
CA PRO A 217 6.56 30.82 -5.08
C PRO A 217 5.13 30.29 -5.11
N ASP A 218 4.31 30.72 -4.18
CA ASP A 218 2.87 30.52 -4.23
C ASP A 218 2.23 31.63 -5.09
N PRO A 219 1.60 31.32 -6.23
CA PRO A 219 0.98 32.31 -7.10
C PRO A 219 -0.23 33.00 -6.47
N SER A 220 -0.80 32.46 -5.37
CA SER A 220 -1.95 33.06 -4.69
C SER A 220 -1.59 34.28 -3.86
N ASP A 221 -0.38 34.33 -3.28
CA ASP A 221 0.04 35.39 -2.36
C ASP A 221 1.49 35.89 -2.53
N GLY A 222 2.27 35.27 -3.43
CA GLY A 222 3.67 35.63 -3.70
C GLY A 222 4.67 35.14 -2.66
N SER A 223 4.24 34.42 -1.61
CA SER A 223 5.14 33.82 -0.63
C SER A 223 6.05 32.78 -1.29
N VAL A 224 7.29 32.65 -0.83
CA VAL A 224 8.26 31.68 -1.37
C VAL A 224 8.57 30.67 -0.29
N GLN A 225 8.47 29.38 -0.61
CA GLN A 225 8.77 28.33 0.36
C GLN A 225 10.26 28.29 0.70
N ASP A 226 10.54 28.29 2.01
CA ASP A 226 11.90 28.16 2.55
C ASP A 226 12.37 26.70 2.56
N GLY A 227 13.65 26.51 2.32
CA GLY A 227 14.31 25.21 2.34
C GLY A 227 15.65 25.21 1.61
N VAL A 228 16.33 24.06 1.63
CA VAL A 228 17.57 23.86 0.85
C VAL A 228 17.18 23.84 -0.63
N PRO A 229 17.75 24.72 -1.47
CA PRO A 229 17.42 24.74 -2.89
C PRO A 229 17.73 23.40 -3.57
N LEU A 230 16.79 22.91 -4.35
CA LEU A 230 16.92 21.71 -5.15
C LEU A 230 16.51 22.04 -6.59
N ARG A 231 17.44 21.89 -7.52
CA ARG A 231 17.12 21.94 -8.95
C ARG A 231 16.93 20.52 -9.44
N LEU A 232 15.88 20.31 -10.23
CA LEU A 232 15.61 19.02 -10.87
C LEU A 232 15.87 19.13 -12.36
N LEU A 233 16.55 18.12 -12.90
CA LEU A 233 16.70 17.89 -14.32
C LEU A 233 16.19 16.48 -14.62
N LEU A 234 14.99 16.40 -15.18
CA LEU A 234 14.34 15.13 -15.50
C LEU A 234 14.31 14.97 -17.00
N ASN A 235 14.73 13.81 -17.48
CA ASN A 235 14.64 13.45 -18.90
C ASN A 235 13.62 12.35 -19.07
N VAL A 236 12.76 12.46 -20.08
CA VAL A 236 11.71 11.49 -20.37
C VAL A 236 12.00 10.86 -21.74
N TYR A 237 12.00 9.55 -21.77
CA TYR A 237 12.24 8.75 -22.96
C TYR A 237 11.08 7.79 -23.17
N ASP A 238 10.64 7.69 -24.42
CA ASP A 238 9.80 6.58 -24.87
C ASP A 238 10.70 5.37 -25.13
N VAL A 239 10.39 4.25 -24.46
CA VAL A 239 11.12 2.99 -24.50
C VAL A 239 10.34 2.04 -25.40
N ASP A 240 10.84 1.79 -26.60
CA ASP A 240 10.26 0.83 -27.54
C ASP A 240 11.33 -0.12 -28.05
N ASN A 241 11.17 -1.43 -27.79
CA ASN A 241 12.03 -2.50 -28.29
C ASN A 241 13.54 -2.23 -28.12
N GLY A 242 13.94 -1.64 -26.99
CA GLY A 242 15.34 -1.32 -26.66
C GLY A 242 15.87 -0.01 -27.27
N SER A 243 15.05 0.74 -28.00
CA SER A 243 15.32 2.11 -28.43
C SER A 243 14.74 3.10 -27.42
N CYS A 244 15.51 4.14 -27.10
CA CYS A 244 15.06 5.23 -26.22
C CYS A 244 15.04 6.54 -26.99
N ILE A 245 13.83 7.01 -27.26
CA ILE A 245 13.58 8.22 -28.03
C ILE A 245 13.18 9.31 -27.04
N PRO A 246 13.83 10.49 -27.03
CA PRO A 246 13.39 11.58 -26.18
C PRO A 246 11.91 11.91 -26.43
N LEU A 247 11.10 11.82 -25.38
CA LEU A 247 9.66 12.03 -25.50
C LEU A 247 9.38 13.53 -25.40
N ARG A 248 9.25 14.20 -26.55
CA ARG A 248 9.00 15.64 -26.66
C ARG A 248 7.54 15.99 -26.35
N ASN A 249 7.31 17.17 -25.76
CA ASN A 249 5.99 17.71 -25.40
C ASN A 249 5.19 16.82 -24.43
N ALA A 250 5.84 15.92 -23.69
CA ALA A 250 5.22 15.27 -22.56
C ALA A 250 5.10 16.27 -21.42
N GLN A 251 3.93 16.32 -20.80
CA GLN A 251 3.71 17.08 -19.59
C GLN A 251 4.26 16.29 -18.40
N VAL A 252 5.23 16.87 -17.70
CA VAL A 252 5.79 16.32 -16.48
C VAL A 252 5.30 17.16 -15.32
N ASP A 253 4.38 16.62 -14.52
CA ASP A 253 3.91 17.23 -13.28
C ASP A 253 4.78 16.75 -12.11
N ILE A 254 5.14 17.66 -11.20
CA ILE A 254 5.73 17.32 -9.91
C ILE A 254 4.95 17.98 -8.77
N TRP A 255 4.90 17.28 -7.63
CA TRP A 255 4.38 17.83 -6.38
C TRP A 255 5.09 17.20 -5.19
N GLN A 256 5.22 17.97 -4.11
CA GLN A 256 5.92 17.55 -2.90
C GLN A 256 5.44 18.36 -1.69
N THR A 257 5.88 17.95 -0.52
CA THR A 257 5.80 18.73 0.71
C THR A 257 6.78 19.90 0.71
N ASN A 258 6.48 20.91 1.52
CA ASN A 258 7.47 21.90 1.94
C ASN A 258 8.42 21.33 3.00
N SER A 259 9.34 22.16 3.50
CA SER A 259 10.34 21.76 4.51
C SER A 259 9.75 21.29 5.85
N GLN A 260 8.47 21.58 6.11
CA GLN A 260 7.73 21.17 7.32
C GLN A 260 6.75 20.01 7.05
N GLY A 261 6.85 19.33 5.89
CA GLY A 261 6.00 18.17 5.62
C GLY A 261 4.59 18.48 5.13
N LEU A 262 4.29 19.74 4.78
CA LEU A 262 2.95 20.14 4.35
C LEU A 262 2.85 20.19 2.82
N TYR A 263 1.81 19.54 2.28
CA TYR A 263 1.39 19.75 0.89
C TYR A 263 0.54 21.01 0.78
N SER A 264 0.59 21.69 -0.36
CA SER A 264 -0.33 22.77 -0.70
C SER A 264 -1.69 22.24 -1.18
N ASP A 265 -2.72 23.05 -1.07
CA ASP A 265 -4.11 22.77 -1.46
C ASP A 265 -4.81 21.62 -0.72
N ILE A 266 -4.42 21.37 0.54
CA ILE A 266 -5.00 20.29 1.34
C ILE A 266 -5.77 20.89 2.53
N ALA A 267 -7.10 20.81 2.47
CA ALA A 267 -7.99 21.39 3.48
C ALA A 267 -7.78 20.81 4.89
N SER A 268 -7.54 19.49 5.01
CA SER A 268 -7.38 18.82 6.31
C SER A 268 -6.14 19.28 7.09
N ILE A 269 -5.16 19.89 6.42
CA ILE A 269 -3.93 20.43 7.04
C ILE A 269 -3.84 21.96 6.92
N GLY A 270 -4.95 22.63 6.56
CA GLY A 270 -5.07 24.09 6.55
C GLY A 270 -4.32 24.79 5.42
N THR A 271 -4.03 24.10 4.31
CA THR A 271 -3.33 24.66 3.14
C THR A 271 -4.21 24.82 1.92
N GLU A 272 -5.55 24.72 2.07
CA GLU A 272 -6.52 24.93 0.99
C GLU A 272 -6.27 26.25 0.24
N GLY A 273 -6.31 26.18 -1.10
CA GLY A 273 -6.08 27.33 -1.98
C GLY A 273 -4.61 27.75 -2.14
N LYS A 274 -3.69 27.19 -1.35
CA LYS A 274 -2.24 27.36 -1.57
C LYS A 274 -1.78 26.53 -2.75
N LYS A 275 -0.77 27.01 -3.46
CA LYS A 275 -0.30 26.38 -4.70
C LYS A 275 1.21 26.23 -4.76
N PHE A 276 1.95 26.46 -3.67
CA PHE A 276 3.39 26.21 -3.63
C PHE A 276 3.78 24.76 -3.94
N LEU A 277 4.99 24.55 -4.44
CA LEU A 277 5.65 23.25 -4.66
C LEU A 277 4.86 22.24 -5.50
N ARG A 278 4.09 22.77 -6.46
CA ARG A 278 3.38 22.02 -7.50
C ARG A 278 3.59 22.68 -8.84
N GLY A 279 3.75 21.93 -9.91
CA GLY A 279 3.82 22.50 -11.25
C GLY A 279 4.13 21.46 -12.29
N TYR A 280 3.93 21.85 -13.54
CA TYR A 280 4.31 21.05 -14.68
C TYR A 280 5.20 21.84 -15.63
N GLN A 281 5.94 21.09 -16.44
CA GLN A 281 6.68 21.59 -17.58
C GLN A 281 6.44 20.63 -18.75
N LEU A 282 6.50 21.15 -19.97
CA LEU A 282 6.55 20.32 -21.17
C LEU A 282 8.01 19.96 -21.46
N THR A 283 8.26 18.70 -21.78
CA THR A 283 9.59 18.25 -22.20
C THR A 283 10.01 18.94 -23.50
N ASP A 284 11.28 19.36 -23.55
CA ASP A 284 11.87 19.96 -24.74
C ASP A 284 12.20 18.91 -25.83
N GLY A 285 12.90 19.33 -26.89
CA GLY A 285 13.30 18.42 -27.98
C GLY A 285 14.24 17.28 -27.56
N ASN A 286 14.87 17.38 -26.39
CA ASN A 286 15.71 16.34 -25.80
C ASN A 286 14.96 15.55 -24.71
N GLY A 287 13.64 15.72 -24.59
CA GLY A 287 12.84 15.04 -23.57
C GLY A 287 13.06 15.63 -22.17
N THR A 288 13.67 16.82 -22.05
CA THR A 288 14.11 17.35 -20.75
C THR A 288 13.11 18.36 -20.18
N VAL A 289 12.87 18.28 -18.87
CA VAL A 289 12.25 19.32 -18.06
C VAL A 289 13.17 19.77 -16.93
N ARG A 290 12.98 21.01 -16.49
CA ARG A 290 13.78 21.62 -15.41
C ARG A 290 12.87 22.26 -14.39
N PHE A 291 13.08 21.94 -13.12
CA PHE A 291 12.40 22.57 -12.02
C PHE A 291 13.38 23.19 -11.02
N THR A 292 12.95 24.29 -10.39
CA THR A 292 13.57 24.87 -9.21
C THR A 292 12.57 24.69 -8.05
N THR A 293 13.00 23.97 -7.02
CA THR A 293 12.20 23.61 -5.84
C THR A 293 13.08 23.71 -4.58
N VAL A 294 12.57 23.23 -3.45
CA VAL A 294 13.34 22.97 -2.22
C VAL A 294 13.36 21.48 -1.93
N TYR A 295 14.32 21.04 -1.13
CA TYR A 295 14.34 19.67 -0.62
C TYR A 295 13.05 19.40 0.21
N PRO A 296 12.34 18.27 0.02
CA PRO A 296 11.09 18.02 0.72
C PRO A 296 11.30 17.73 2.21
N GLY A 297 10.34 18.12 3.05
CA GLY A 297 10.28 17.73 4.47
C GLY A 297 9.48 16.45 4.66
N TRP A 298 9.74 15.74 5.75
CA TRP A 298 9.04 14.50 6.09
C TRP A 298 7.61 14.76 6.54
N TYR A 299 6.73 13.79 6.35
CA TYR A 299 5.42 13.70 7.00
C TYR A 299 5.21 12.27 7.52
N GLU A 300 4.25 12.08 8.42
CA GLU A 300 4.10 10.82 9.14
C GLU A 300 3.86 9.63 8.19
N GLY A 301 4.55 8.52 8.47
CA GLY A 301 4.36 7.25 7.78
C GLY A 301 5.02 7.12 6.41
N ARG A 302 5.78 8.14 5.94
CA ARG A 302 6.42 8.11 4.62
C ARG A 302 7.89 8.58 4.65
N ALA A 303 8.70 8.02 3.76
CA ALA A 303 10.07 8.47 3.49
C ALA A 303 10.05 9.80 2.74
N LEU A 304 11.17 10.50 2.64
CA LEU A 304 11.24 11.72 1.84
C LEU A 304 11.08 11.40 0.35
N HIS A 305 10.16 12.10 -0.31
CA HIS A 305 9.89 11.89 -1.73
C HIS A 305 9.38 13.13 -2.45
N ILE A 306 9.52 13.10 -3.78
CA ILE A 306 8.91 14.04 -4.72
C ILE A 306 8.07 13.22 -5.68
N HIS A 307 6.78 13.52 -5.80
CA HIS A 307 5.95 12.83 -6.77
C HIS A 307 6.20 13.32 -8.18
N VAL A 308 5.98 12.43 -9.15
CA VAL A 308 6.10 12.74 -10.57
C VAL A 308 4.97 12.07 -11.35
N LYS A 309 4.44 12.77 -12.33
CA LYS A 309 3.49 12.23 -13.31
C LYS A 309 3.92 12.69 -14.70
N VAL A 310 3.89 11.76 -15.66
CA VAL A 310 4.15 12.02 -17.07
C VAL A 310 2.86 11.78 -17.84
N ARG A 311 2.43 12.77 -18.62
CA ARG A 311 1.22 12.70 -19.46
C ARG A 311 1.55 13.11 -20.88
N THR A 312 0.91 12.47 -21.86
CA THR A 312 0.89 12.96 -23.25
C THR A 312 -0.54 13.21 -23.70
N PHE A 313 -0.69 14.08 -24.69
CA PHE A 313 -1.99 14.55 -25.16
C PHE A 313 -2.02 14.64 -26.68
N GLU A 314 -3.17 14.29 -27.26
CA GLU A 314 -3.55 14.65 -28.62
C GLU A 314 -4.66 15.71 -28.55
N GLY A 315 -4.30 16.97 -28.82
CA GLY A 315 -5.18 18.10 -28.53
C GLY A 315 -5.46 18.19 -27.02
N SER A 316 -6.73 18.09 -26.62
CA SER A 316 -7.13 18.04 -25.21
C SER A 316 -7.31 16.63 -24.66
N ALA A 317 -7.18 15.58 -25.49
CA ALA A 317 -7.36 14.21 -25.07
C ALA A 317 -6.05 13.65 -24.51
N LYS A 318 -6.06 13.20 -23.25
CA LYS A 318 -4.92 12.50 -22.64
C LYS A 318 -4.78 11.12 -23.27
N THR A 319 -3.64 10.84 -23.89
CA THR A 319 -3.36 9.57 -24.57
C THR A 319 -2.50 8.64 -23.73
N PHE A 320 -1.67 9.18 -22.82
CA PHE A 320 -0.83 8.41 -21.91
C PHE A 320 -0.81 9.04 -20.52
N GLU A 321 -0.65 8.20 -19.50
CA GLU A 321 -0.34 8.63 -18.14
C GLU A 321 0.54 7.61 -17.42
N TRP A 322 1.59 8.10 -16.79
CA TRP A 322 2.47 7.34 -15.90
C TRP A 322 2.68 8.14 -14.63
N THR A 323 2.70 7.46 -13.47
CA THR A 323 2.86 8.11 -12.16
C THR A 323 3.82 7.34 -11.30
N SER A 324 4.70 8.06 -10.60
CA SER A 324 5.63 7.46 -9.64
C SER A 324 6.10 8.49 -8.61
N GLN A 325 7.14 8.15 -7.87
CA GLN A 325 7.74 8.97 -6.82
C GLN A 325 9.25 8.84 -6.86
N PHE A 326 9.95 9.93 -6.62
CA PHE A 326 11.40 9.93 -6.44
C PHE A 326 11.77 9.95 -4.97
N TYR A 327 12.69 9.09 -4.56
CA TYR A 327 13.22 9.05 -3.20
C TYR A 327 14.59 9.72 -3.13
N LEU A 328 14.95 10.14 -1.92
CA LEU A 328 16.20 10.87 -1.67
C LEU A 328 17.12 10.05 -0.77
N ASP A 329 18.43 10.17 -1.01
CA ASP A 329 19.44 9.43 -0.25
C ASP A 329 19.38 9.77 1.25
N ASP A 330 19.34 8.74 2.09
CA ASP A 330 19.18 8.89 3.53
C ASP A 330 20.35 9.65 4.16
N SER A 331 21.58 9.50 3.65
CA SER A 331 22.77 10.17 4.20
C SER A 331 22.80 11.67 3.85
N VAL A 332 22.22 12.04 2.71
CA VAL A 332 21.99 13.44 2.34
C VAL A 332 20.84 14.03 3.16
N SER A 333 19.75 13.27 3.30
CA SER A 333 18.58 13.66 4.10
C SER A 333 18.96 13.96 5.55
N ASP A 334 19.75 13.08 6.18
CA ASP A 334 20.21 13.24 7.57
C ASP A 334 20.98 14.58 7.79
N LYS A 335 21.68 15.09 6.77
CA LYS A 335 22.40 16.37 6.84
C LYS A 335 21.48 17.57 6.67
N ILE A 336 20.49 17.46 5.78
CA ILE A 336 19.55 18.55 5.48
C ILE A 336 18.56 18.74 6.63
N GLU A 337 18.11 17.65 7.25
CA GLU A 337 17.19 17.73 8.38
C GLU A 337 17.82 18.29 9.66
N ALA A 338 19.15 18.24 9.76
CA ALA A 338 19.90 18.81 10.89
C ALA A 338 20.03 20.35 10.85
N GLN A 339 19.55 21.01 9.80
CA GLN A 339 19.63 22.46 9.62
C GLN A 339 18.25 23.10 9.45
N ALA A 340 18.16 24.39 9.78
CA ALA A 340 16.96 25.17 9.53
C ALA A 340 16.64 25.24 8.01
N PRO A 341 15.35 25.31 7.63
CA PRO A 341 14.18 25.27 8.51
C PRO A 341 13.74 23.84 8.91
N TYR A 342 14.38 22.79 8.38
CA TYR A 342 13.95 21.40 8.59
C TYR A 342 14.05 20.95 10.05
N SER A 343 15.09 21.41 10.76
CA SER A 343 15.29 21.09 12.18
C SER A 343 14.13 21.52 13.09
N ASP A 344 13.32 22.49 12.64
CA ASP A 344 12.18 23.02 13.41
C ASP A 344 11.00 22.02 13.43
N HIS A 345 10.90 21.16 12.41
CA HIS A 345 9.91 20.08 12.37
C HIS A 345 10.31 18.88 13.24
N GLY A 346 11.60 18.76 13.55
CA GLY A 346 12.17 17.64 14.29
C GLY A 346 12.64 16.49 13.39
N PRO A 347 13.21 15.43 14.00
CA PRO A 347 13.81 14.33 13.26
C PRO A 347 12.75 13.50 12.54
N ARG A 348 13.05 13.07 11.30
CA ARG A 348 12.15 12.16 10.57
C ARG A 348 11.95 10.84 11.32
N PRO A 349 10.72 10.29 11.33
CA PRO A 349 10.41 9.07 12.06
C PRO A 349 10.91 7.79 11.35
N LEU A 350 11.17 7.84 10.04
CA LEU A 350 11.54 6.67 9.25
C LEU A 350 12.44 6.99 8.06
N LYS A 351 13.20 5.97 7.63
CA LYS A 351 14.10 5.98 6.47
C LYS A 351 13.50 5.25 5.26
N ASN A 352 14.15 5.33 4.10
CA ASN A 352 13.65 4.72 2.87
C ASN A 352 13.31 3.22 3.04
N ASN A 353 14.19 2.44 3.67
CA ASN A 353 13.99 1.00 3.87
C ASN A 353 12.89 0.64 4.90
N GLN A 354 12.26 1.63 5.53
CA GLN A 354 11.14 1.47 6.46
C GLN A 354 9.81 1.97 5.86
N ASP A 355 9.84 2.64 4.71
CA ASP A 355 8.65 3.08 3.99
C ASP A 355 8.04 1.90 3.20
N PHE A 356 6.74 1.68 3.37
CA PHE A 356 6.01 0.56 2.78
C PHE A 356 5.72 0.72 1.27
N ILE A 357 5.75 1.94 0.74
CA ILE A 357 5.71 2.22 -0.70
C ILE A 357 7.10 2.03 -1.30
N TYR A 358 8.17 2.51 -0.63
CA TYR A 358 9.55 2.29 -1.06
C TYR A 358 9.88 0.79 -1.14
N THR A 359 9.58 0.05 -0.07
CA THR A 359 9.84 -1.41 0.02
C THR A 359 8.79 -2.25 -0.71
N GLY A 360 7.68 -1.65 -1.12
CA GLY A 360 6.56 -2.33 -1.77
C GLY A 360 6.78 -2.63 -3.25
N PRO A 361 5.82 -3.36 -3.86
CA PRO A 361 5.79 -3.60 -5.30
C PRO A 361 5.45 -2.32 -6.07
N SER A 362 5.79 -2.30 -7.36
CA SER A 362 5.37 -1.25 -8.28
C SER A 362 3.91 -1.46 -8.66
N THR A 363 3.20 -0.37 -8.98
CA THR A 363 1.75 -0.45 -9.25
C THR A 363 1.41 -1.07 -10.61
N ASP A 364 2.38 -1.12 -11.51
CA ASP A 364 2.33 -1.81 -12.80
C ASP A 364 2.76 -3.29 -12.71
N GLY A 365 3.23 -3.76 -11.55
CA GLY A 365 3.68 -5.14 -11.33
C GLY A 365 5.08 -5.46 -11.87
N MET A 366 5.81 -4.49 -12.41
CA MET A 366 7.19 -4.65 -12.88
C MET A 366 8.13 -5.16 -11.78
N LEU A 367 7.97 -4.63 -10.56
CA LEU A 367 8.76 -4.99 -9.39
C LEU A 367 7.85 -5.51 -8.29
N GLN A 368 8.26 -6.61 -7.65
CA GLN A 368 7.50 -7.26 -6.59
C GLN A 368 7.80 -6.71 -5.19
N SER A 369 8.91 -5.99 -5.03
CA SER A 369 9.34 -5.35 -3.79
C SER A 369 10.47 -4.36 -4.07
N ASN A 370 10.79 -3.51 -3.10
CA ASN A 370 11.88 -2.54 -3.15
C ASN A 370 11.86 -1.63 -4.37
N THR A 371 10.66 -1.26 -4.83
CA THR A 371 10.48 -0.41 -6.00
C THR A 371 11.20 0.93 -5.85
N GLY A 372 11.20 1.49 -4.65
CA GLY A 372 11.84 2.78 -4.38
C GLY A 372 13.35 2.79 -4.61
N SER A 373 14.05 1.65 -4.52
CA SER A 373 15.49 1.61 -4.81
C SER A 373 15.82 1.85 -6.28
N HIS A 374 14.84 1.67 -7.17
CA HIS A 374 14.94 1.99 -8.60
C HIS A 374 14.51 3.43 -8.92
N LEU A 375 14.04 4.17 -7.92
CA LEU A 375 13.46 5.51 -8.05
C LEU A 375 14.23 6.54 -7.22
N MET A 376 15.51 6.27 -6.96
CA MET A 376 16.39 7.18 -6.23
C MET A 376 16.82 8.35 -7.13
N LEU A 377 16.58 9.59 -6.70
CA LEU A 377 17.16 10.76 -7.35
C LEU A 377 18.68 10.73 -7.22
N ASN A 378 19.40 10.90 -8.33
CA ASN A 378 20.83 11.13 -8.27
C ASN A 378 21.08 12.57 -7.83
N LEU A 379 21.52 12.75 -6.59
CA LEU A 379 21.78 14.04 -5.97
C LEU A 379 23.26 14.38 -6.04
N THR A 380 23.57 15.52 -6.63
CA THR A 380 24.92 16.11 -6.64
C THR A 380 24.88 17.48 -6.01
N LYS A 381 25.99 17.90 -5.38
CA LYS A 381 26.10 19.27 -4.88
C LYS A 381 26.07 20.24 -6.07
N ASP A 382 25.28 21.29 -5.92
CA ASP A 382 25.19 22.34 -6.92
C ASP A 382 26.24 23.44 -6.67
N ASN A 383 26.43 24.33 -7.64
CA ASN A 383 27.19 25.57 -7.51
C ASN A 383 26.42 26.55 -6.59
N GLY A 384 26.34 26.24 -5.30
CA GLY A 384 25.58 26.98 -4.30
C GLY A 384 25.27 26.16 -3.04
N PRO A 385 24.38 26.63 -2.15
CA PRO A 385 24.00 25.91 -0.94
C PRO A 385 23.12 24.66 -1.21
N GLY A 386 22.65 24.49 -2.44
CA GLY A 386 21.67 23.50 -2.84
C GLY A 386 22.23 22.22 -3.49
N TYR A 387 21.32 21.48 -4.13
CA TYR A 387 21.60 20.24 -4.85
C TYR A 387 21.00 20.28 -6.25
N LEU A 388 21.62 19.53 -7.16
CA LEU A 388 21.05 19.14 -8.44
C LEU A 388 20.62 17.68 -8.34
N GLY A 389 19.32 17.44 -8.49
CA GLY A 389 18.74 16.11 -8.67
C GLY A 389 18.55 15.80 -10.14
N THR A 390 19.04 14.65 -10.59
CA THR A 390 18.83 14.17 -11.97
C THR A 390 18.17 12.81 -11.98
N PHE A 391 17.26 12.58 -12.93
CA PHE A 391 16.66 11.26 -13.16
C PHE A 391 16.28 11.10 -14.64
N ASN A 392 16.37 9.87 -15.16
CA ASN A 392 15.89 9.53 -16.50
C ASN A 392 14.70 8.60 -16.37
N ILE A 393 13.56 9.05 -16.87
CA ILE A 393 12.29 8.33 -16.85
C ILE A 393 12.15 7.64 -18.20
N GLY A 394 12.22 6.32 -18.20
CA GLY A 394 11.76 5.49 -19.31
C GLY A 394 10.27 5.21 -19.15
N VAL A 395 9.48 5.44 -20.19
CA VAL A 395 8.05 5.10 -20.25
C VAL A 395 7.73 4.45 -21.59
N GLU A 396 6.65 3.67 -21.65
CA GLU A 396 6.17 3.06 -22.90
C GLU A 396 4.94 3.84 -23.42
N ALA A 397 5.15 5.07 -23.87
CA ALA A 397 4.06 5.98 -24.20
C ALA A 397 3.33 5.62 -25.51
N ASN A 398 4.00 4.89 -26.42
CA ASN A 398 3.49 4.55 -27.75
C ASN A 398 3.23 3.05 -27.98
N ARG A 399 3.00 2.24 -26.93
CA ARG A 399 2.64 0.82 -27.12
C ARG A 399 1.35 0.69 -27.94
N SER A 400 1.47 0.01 -29.09
CA SER A 400 0.36 -0.37 -29.98
C SER A 400 -0.24 -1.72 -29.61
#